data_AF-A0A0B1S9X8-F1
#
_entry.id   AF-A0A0B1S9X8-F1
#
_cell.length_a   1.000
_cell.length_b   1.000
_cell.length_c   1.000
_cell.angle_alpha   90.00
_cell.angle_beta   90.00
_cell.angle_gamma   90.00
#
_symmetry.space_group_name_H-M   'P 1'
#
loop_
_entity.id
_entity.type
_entity.pdbx_description
1 polymer ?
#
loop_
_entity_poly.entity_id
_entity_poly.type
_entity_poly.pdbx_seq_one_letter_code
_entity_poly.pdbx_strand_id
1 'polypeptide(L)' 'MCLVFYSPPGCSPELQMMYAGSRNNLVQECELTKNFEIRDSEELTQEYLDSKLA' A
#
# COMPACT_ATOMS: atom_id res chain seq x y z
N MET A 1 -3.08 10.23 -8.37
CA MET A 1 -3.20 9.83 -6.95
C MET A 1 -2.96 8.33 -6.86
N CYS A 2 -2.26 7.83 -5.85
CA CYS A 2 -1.95 6.41 -5.69
C CYS A 2 -2.02 5.98 -4.22
N LEU A 3 -2.30 4.70 -3.97
CA LEU A 3 -2.30 4.11 -2.63
C LEU A 3 -1.00 3.33 -2.40
N VAL A 4 -0.26 3.69 -1.35
CA VAL A 4 0.84 2.87 -0.82
C VAL A 4 0.31 2.15 0.43
N PHE A 5 0.23 0.84 0.38
CA PHE A 5 -0.11 0.01 1.54
C PHE A 5 1.19 -0.53 2.17
N TYR A 6 1.53 -0.05 3.36
CA TYR A 6 2.72 -0.49 4.08
C TYR A 6 2.39 -1.57 5.11
N SER A 7 3.00 -2.75 4.97
CA SER A 7 2.77 -3.93 5.80
C SER A 7 4.10 -4.52 6.33
N PRO A 8 4.72 -3.89 7.35
CA PRO A 8 6.03 -4.31 7.85
C PRO A 8 6.04 -5.74 8.38
N PRO A 9 7.16 -6.47 8.24
CA PRO A 9 7.34 -7.75 8.89
C PRO A 9 7.23 -7.59 10.41
N GLY A 10 6.47 -8.46 11.06
CA GLY A 10 6.21 -8.39 12.51
C GLY A 10 5.00 -7.53 12.90
N CYS A 11 4.27 -6.94 11.94
CA CYS A 11 2.96 -6.39 12.19
C CYS A 11 2.01 -7.46 12.76
N SER A 12 1.15 -7.08 13.72
CA SER A 12 0.13 -7.99 14.25
C SER A 12 -0.72 -8.55 13.10
N PRO A 13 -0.94 -9.88 13.04
CA PRO A 13 -1.79 -10.49 12.02
C PRO A 13 -3.20 -9.87 11.99
N GLU A 14 -3.75 -9.52 13.15
CA GLU A 14 -5.07 -8.89 13.26
C GLU A 14 -5.10 -7.50 12.59
N LEU A 15 -4.07 -6.69 12.83
CA LEU A 15 -3.93 -5.38 12.18
C LEU A 15 -3.76 -5.56 10.68
N GLN A 16 -2.91 -6.50 10.25
CA GLN A 16 -2.70 -6.77 8.83
C GLN A 16 -4.02 -7.17 8.14
N MET A 17 -4.84 -8.02 8.77
CA MET A 17 -6.15 -8.40 8.25
C MET A 17 -7.12 -7.22 8.18
N MET A 18 -7.18 -6.36 9.21
CA MET A 18 -8.06 -5.19 9.22
C MET A 18 -7.73 -4.20 8.10
N TYR A 19 -6.46 -3.87 7.91
CA TYR A 19 -6.05 -2.94 6.87
C TYR A 19 -6.14 -3.56 5.47
N ALA A 20 -5.74 -4.83 5.29
CA ALA A 20 -5.87 -5.51 4.01
C ALA A 20 -7.34 -5.67 3.57
N GLY A 21 -8.25 -5.94 4.50
CA GLY A 21 -9.68 -6.02 4.23
C GLY A 21 -10.29 -4.68 3.82
N SER A 22 -9.80 -3.58 4.39
CA SER A 22 -10.32 -2.23 4.11
C SER A 22 -9.71 -1.61 2.83
N ARG A 23 -8.56 -2.10 2.38
CA ARG A 23 -7.81 -1.57 1.24
C ARG A 23 -8.66 -1.47 -0.03
N ASN A 24 -9.40 -2.52 -0.37
CA ASN A 24 -10.17 -2.54 -1.63
C ASN A 24 -11.29 -1.50 -1.64
N ASN A 25 -11.99 -1.34 -0.51
CA ASN A 25 -12.97 -0.27 -0.36
C ASN A 25 -12.32 1.10 -0.51
N LEU A 26 -11.18 1.34 0.14
CA LEU A 26 -10.46 2.61 0.01
C LEU A 26 -10.08 2.91 -1.44
N VAL A 27 -9.58 1.90 -2.17
CA VAL A 27 -9.24 2.01 -3.60
C VAL A 27 -10.46 2.38 -4.43
N GLN A 28 -11.61 1.77 -4.15
CA GLN A 28 -12.86 2.03 -4.87
C GLN A 28 -13.42 3.43 -4.55
N GLU A 29 -13.53 3.80 -3.28
CA GLU A 29 -14.08 5.09 -2.83
C GLU A 29 -13.24 6.28 -3.31
N CYS A 30 -11.92 6.08 -3.42
CA CYS A 30 -10.99 7.11 -3.91
C CYS A 30 -10.70 7.00 -5.42
N GLU A 31 -11.37 6.09 -6.14
CA GLU A 31 -11.20 5.85 -7.58
C GLU A 31 -9.72 5.65 -7.98
N LEU A 32 -8.94 4.96 -7.14
CA LEU A 32 -7.50 4.81 -7.32
C LEU A 32 -7.19 3.69 -8.30
N THR A 33 -6.53 4.02 -9.40
CA THR A 33 -6.06 3.02 -10.38
C THR A 33 -4.69 2.46 -10.05
N LYS A 34 -3.87 3.23 -9.32
CA LYS A 34 -2.50 2.84 -8.92
C LYS A 34 -2.46 2.53 -7.43
N ASN A 35 -2.27 1.26 -7.08
CA ASN A 35 -2.12 0.81 -5.69
C ASN A 35 -0.98 -0.21 -5.59
N PHE A 36 -0.15 -0.08 -4.57
CA PHE A 36 1.04 -0.92 -4.37
C PHE A 36 1.21 -1.25 -2.89
N GLU A 37 1.82 -2.40 -2.63
CA GLU A 37 2.15 -2.85 -1.28
C GLU A 37 3.67 -2.84 -1.09
N ILE A 38 4.10 -2.37 0.07
CA ILE A 38 5.49 -2.27 0.49
C ILE A 38 5.64 -2.94 1.86
N ARG A 39 6.69 -3.74 2.04
CA ARG A 39 6.94 -4.42 3.32
C ARG A 39 8.12 -3.84 4.08
N ASP A 40 8.98 -3.08 3.42
CA ASP A 40 10.10 -2.40 4.05
C ASP A 40 9.98 -0.88 3.84
N SER A 41 10.17 -0.10 4.90
CA SER A 41 10.20 1.36 4.77
C SER A 41 11.29 1.86 3.83
N GLU A 42 12.39 1.10 3.68
CA GLU A 42 13.48 1.43 2.76
C GLU A 42 13.10 1.27 1.28
N GLU A 43 12.08 0.47 0.96
CA GLU A 43 11.56 0.34 -0.41
C GLU A 43 10.75 1.56 -0.85
N LEU A 44 10.25 2.38 0.09
CA LEU A 44 9.49 3.59 -0.21
C LEU A 44 10.44 4.73 -0.61
N THR A 45 11.04 4.61 -1.80
CA THR A 45 11.92 5.62 -2.40
C THR A 45 11.25 6.35 -3.55
N GLN A 46 11.80 7.52 -3.91
CA GLN A 46 11.34 8.28 -5.08
C GLN A 46 11.45 7.44 -6.36
N GLU A 47 12.56 6.73 -6.53
CA GLU A 47 12.83 5.86 -7.67
C GLU A 47 11.82 4.72 -7.78
N TYR A 48 11.43 4.12 -6.64
CA TYR A 48 10.39 3.10 -6.60
C TYR A 48 9.05 3.69 -7.04
N LEU A 49 8.66 4.84 -6.49
CA LEU A 49 7.41 5.51 -6.85
C LEU A 49 7.39 5.85 -8.35
N ASP A 50 8.46 6.43 -8.88
CA ASP A 50 8.56 6.77 -10.30
C ASP A 50 8.45 5.52 -11.19
N SER A 51 9.02 4.38 -10.78
CA SER A 51 8.89 3.11 -11.51
C SER A 51 7.45 2.55 -11.55
N LYS A 52 6.64 2.83 -10.53
CA LYS A 52 5.24 2.38 -10.42
C LYS A 52 4.25 3.41 -10.96
N LEU A 53 4.66 4.68 -11.02
CA LEU A 53 3.85 5.81 -11.44
C LEU A 53 4.09 6.24 -12.89
N ALA A 54 5.16 5.76 -13.54
CA ALA A 54 5.27 5.73 -15.00
C ALA A 54 4.05 5.05 -15.65
#